data_AF-A0AAW2ZRP0-F1
#
_entry.id   AF-A0AAW2ZRP0-F1
#
_cell.length_a   1.000
_cell.length_b   1.000
_cell.length_c   1.000
_cell.angle_alpha   90.00
_cell.angle_beta   90.00
_cell.angle_gamma   90.00
#
_symmetry.space_group_name_H-M   'P 1'
#
loop_
_entity.id
_entity.type
_entity.pdbx_description
1 polymer ?
#
loop_
_entity_poly.entity_id
_entity_poly.type
_entity_poly.pdbx_seq_one_letter_code
_entity_poly.pdbx_strand_id
1 'polypeptide(L)'
;MKEYTREEVATHCTLEDCWVIVDGHVYHLDVEFITTLHPGGQIVLESAGKDGSVMFHDHHSLERVKPILEEYLIGKLREYHY
;
A
#
# COMPACT_ATOMS: atom_id res chain seq x y z
N MET A 1 -10.66 12.89 -3.47
CA MET A 1 -9.93 11.60 -3.35
C MET A 1 -10.90 10.49 -3.69
N LYS A 2 -10.50 9.48 -4.47
CA LYS A 2 -11.36 8.31 -4.76
C LYS A 2 -11.54 7.45 -3.51
N GLU A 3 -12.66 6.75 -3.42
CA GLU A 3 -12.98 5.84 -2.33
C GLU A 3 -13.12 4.41 -2.86
N TYR A 4 -12.59 3.45 -2.12
CA TYR A 4 -12.51 2.04 -2.49
C TYR A 4 -13.09 1.16 -1.38
N THR A 5 -13.64 0.00 -1.71
CA THR A 5 -13.98 -1.00 -0.68
C THR A 5 -12.80 -1.93 -0.43
N ARG A 6 -12.79 -2.63 0.72
CA ARG A 6 -11.73 -3.62 1.00
C ARG A 6 -11.75 -4.76 -0.02
N GLU A 7 -12.93 -5.14 -0.50
CA GLU A 7 -13.12 -6.17 -1.51
C GLU A 7 -12.53 -5.76 -2.87
N GLU A 8 -12.66 -4.48 -3.25
CA GLU A 8 -12.04 -3.94 -4.45
C GLU A 8 -10.51 -3.96 -4.31
N VAL A 9 -9.97 -3.45 -3.20
CA VAL A 9 -8.52 -3.49 -2.96
C VAL A 9 -7.99 -4.94 -3.01
N ALA A 10 -8.74 -5.90 -2.47
CA ALA A 10 -8.34 -7.32 -2.44
C ALA A 10 -8.15 -7.96 -3.83
N THR A 11 -8.73 -7.39 -4.89
CA THR A 11 -8.49 -7.90 -6.26
C THR A 11 -7.14 -7.50 -6.83
N HIS A 12 -6.49 -6.49 -6.25
CA HIS A 12 -5.20 -5.95 -6.67
C HIS A 12 -4.08 -6.53 -5.78
N CYS A 13 -3.84 -7.84 -5.95
CA CYS A 13 -2.98 -8.63 -5.06
C CYS A 13 -1.82 -9.36 -5.77
N THR A 14 -1.39 -8.89 -6.94
CA THR A 14 -0.26 -9.48 -7.69
C THR A 14 0.90 -8.49 -7.82
N LEU A 15 2.05 -8.94 -8.31
CA LEU A 15 3.21 -8.07 -8.55
C LEU A 15 2.90 -6.98 -9.58
N GLU A 16 2.17 -7.34 -10.64
CA GLU A 16 1.81 -6.45 -11.74
C GLU A 16 0.64 -5.51 -11.39
N ASP A 17 -0.09 -5.81 -10.32
CA ASP A 17 -1.26 -5.06 -9.86
C ASP A 17 -1.37 -5.17 -8.34
N CYS A 18 -0.59 -4.34 -7.63
CA CYS A 18 -0.42 -4.41 -6.18
C CYS A 18 -0.99 -3.17 -5.51
N TRP A 19 -2.09 -3.33 -4.78
CA TRP A 19 -2.60 -2.28 -3.91
C TRP A 19 -2.36 -2.64 -2.45
N VAL A 20 -2.05 -1.63 -1.63
CA VAL A 20 -1.86 -1.81 -0.18
C VAL A 20 -2.63 -0.74 0.55
N ILE A 21 -3.26 -1.11 1.66
CA ILE A 21 -3.87 -0.18 2.59
C ILE A 21 -2.88 0.15 3.71
N VAL A 22 -2.64 1.44 3.95
CA VAL A 22 -1.92 1.93 5.13
C VAL A 22 -2.74 3.05 5.77
N ASP A 23 -3.12 2.88 7.04
CA ASP A 23 -3.91 3.85 7.81
C ASP A 23 -5.19 4.31 7.06
N GLY A 24 -5.87 3.36 6.41
CA GLY A 24 -7.09 3.60 5.65
C GLY A 24 -6.90 4.26 4.27
N HIS A 25 -5.67 4.62 3.90
CA HIS A 25 -5.34 5.11 2.57
C HIS A 25 -4.94 3.95 1.66
N VAL A 26 -5.25 4.07 0.37
CA VAL A 26 -4.99 3.03 -0.63
C VAL A 26 -3.90 3.51 -1.58
N TYR A 27 -2.86 2.70 -1.71
CA TYR A 27 -1.68 2.96 -2.52
C TYR A 27 -1.57 1.91 -3.61
N HIS A 28 -1.30 2.33 -4.85
CA HIS A 28 -0.97 1.44 -5.95
C HIS A 28 0.53 1.43 -6.15
N LEU A 29 1.17 0.28 -5.90
CA LEU A 29 2.62 0.12 -6.04
C LEU A 29 2.91 -0.56 -7.38
N ASP A 30 3.68 0.11 -8.24
CA ASP A 30 4.08 -0.46 -9.51
C ASP A 30 5.21 -1.50 -9.37
N VAL A 31 5.46 -2.24 -10.45
CA VAL A 31 6.48 -3.30 -10.51
C VAL A 31 7.88 -2.74 -10.26
N GLU A 32 8.19 -1.53 -10.73
CA GLU A 32 9.52 -0.92 -10.58
C GLU A 32 9.79 -0.62 -9.09
N PHE A 33 8.80 -0.05 -8.40
CA PHE A 33 8.89 0.18 -6.97
C PHE A 33 9.15 -1.11 -6.20
N ILE A 34 8.31 -2.13 -6.42
CA ILE A 34 8.36 -3.39 -5.67
C ILE A 34 9.68 -4.14 -5.90
N THR A 35 10.19 -4.12 -7.13
CA THR A 35 11.36 -4.93 -7.52
C THR A 35 12.70 -4.22 -7.33
N THR A 36 12.72 -2.89 -7.40
CA THR A 36 13.97 -2.13 -7.53
C THR A 36 14.11 -1.00 -6.51
N LEU A 37 13.01 -0.31 -6.16
CA LEU A 37 13.08 0.91 -5.33
C LEU A 37 12.75 0.68 -3.87
N HIS A 38 11.91 -0.31 -3.54
CA HIS A 38 11.53 -0.60 -2.17
C HIS A 38 12.70 -1.22 -1.40
N PRO A 39 13.24 -0.57 -0.34
CA PRO A 39 14.42 -1.07 0.37
C PRO A 39 14.20 -2.42 1.06
N GLY A 40 12.96 -2.74 1.45
CA GLY A 40 12.59 -4.06 1.98
C GLY A 40 12.43 -5.14 0.91
N GLY A 41 12.58 -4.79 -0.37
CA GLY A 41 12.38 -5.69 -1.51
C GLY A 41 10.94 -6.17 -1.64
N GLN A 42 10.76 -7.38 -2.17
CA GLN A 42 9.43 -7.92 -2.48
C GLN A 42 8.57 -8.27 -1.26
N ILE A 43 9.07 -8.09 -0.03
CA ILE A 43 8.31 -8.36 1.21
C ILE A 43 6.98 -7.59 1.28
N VAL A 44 6.90 -6.44 0.60
CA VAL A 44 5.68 -5.64 0.49
C VAL A 44 4.51 -6.42 -0.13
N LEU A 45 4.79 -7.43 -0.97
CA LEU A 45 3.78 -8.28 -1.58
C LEU A 45 3.00 -9.12 -0.55
N GLU A 46 3.52 -9.34 0.66
CA GLU A 46 2.75 -9.99 1.72
C GLU A 46 1.49 -9.20 2.09
N SER A 47 1.52 -7.88 1.88
CA SER A 47 0.42 -6.94 2.10
C SER A 47 -0.38 -6.61 0.84
N ALA A 48 -0.07 -7.24 -0.31
CA ALA A 48 -0.79 -7.00 -1.56
C ALA A 48 -2.29 -7.36 -1.41
N GLY A 49 -3.16 -6.43 -1.78
CA GLY A 49 -4.61 -6.51 -1.61
C GLY A 49 -5.12 -6.43 -0.17
N LYS A 50 -4.29 -5.99 0.80
CA LYS A 50 -4.60 -6.07 2.24
C LYS A 50 -4.28 -4.79 2.99
N ASP A 51 -4.69 -4.78 4.26
CA ASP A 51 -4.24 -3.83 5.28
C ASP A 51 -2.84 -4.18 5.77
N GLY A 52 -1.85 -3.40 5.33
CA GLY A 52 -0.45 -3.54 5.70
C GLY A 52 -0.03 -2.62 6.84
N SER A 53 -0.96 -1.91 7.49
CA SER A 53 -0.63 -0.82 8.43
C SER A 53 0.32 -1.25 9.55
N VAL A 54 0.11 -2.43 10.13
CA VAL A 54 0.98 -2.96 11.21
C VAL A 54 2.40 -3.23 10.69
N MET A 55 2.53 -4.00 9.60
CA MET A 55 3.83 -4.29 8.96
C MET A 55 4.55 -3.00 8.55
N PHE A 56 3.79 -2.02 8.07
CA PHE A 56 4.31 -0.73 7.67
C PHE A 56 4.91 0.04 8.85
N HIS A 57 4.16 0.19 9.95
CA HIS A 57 4.62 0.90 11.15
C HIS A 57 5.78 0.19 11.87
N ASP A 58 5.86 -1.14 11.79
CA ASP A 58 6.97 -1.90 12.39
C ASP A 58 8.31 -1.66 11.69
N HIS A 59 8.30 -1.32 10.39
CA HIS A 59 9.51 -1.24 9.57
C HIS A 59 9.85 0.16 9.06
N HIS A 60 8.91 1.11 9.09
CA HIS A 60 9.08 2.42 8.46
C HIS A 60 8.91 3.59 9.42
N SER A 61 9.83 4.55 9.31
CA SER A 61 9.66 5.88 9.91
C SER A 61 8.82 6.76 8.99
N LEU A 62 7.67 7.23 9.49
CA LEU A 62 6.72 8.07 8.74
C LEU A 62 7.38 9.29 8.07
N GLU A 63 8.33 9.95 8.75
CA GLU A 63 9.02 11.13 8.20
C GLU A 63 9.80 10.82 6.92
N ARG A 64 10.37 9.61 6.81
CA ARG A 64 11.18 9.20 5.66
C ARG A 64 10.34 8.76 4.47
N VAL A 65 9.20 8.12 4.74
CA VAL A 65 8.37 7.48 3.71
C VAL A 65 7.23 8.35 3.22
N LYS A 66 6.87 9.42 3.94
CA LYS A 66 5.76 10.31 3.55
C LYS A 66 5.85 10.83 2.10
N PRO A 67 7.00 11.32 1.60
CA PRO A 67 7.09 11.80 0.21
C PRO A 67 6.84 10.69 -0.82
N ILE A 68 7.25 9.46 -0.49
CA ILE A 68 7.07 8.28 -1.35
C ILE A 68 5.59 7.86 -1.34
N LEU A 69 4.96 7.81 -0.16
CA LEU A 69 3.54 7.47 -0.04
C LEU A 69 2.65 8.40 -0.86
N GLU A 70 2.94 9.71 -0.88
CA GLU A 70 2.15 10.68 -1.63
C GLU A 70 2.16 10.43 -3.15
N GLU A 71 3.24 9.85 -3.70
CA GLU A 71 3.37 9.50 -5.12
C GLU A 71 2.47 8.33 -5.52
N TYR A 72 2.34 7.33 -4.64
CA TYR A 72 1.57 6.11 -4.91
C TYR A 72 0.11 6.15 -4.42
N LEU A 73 -0.32 7.26 -3.80
CA LEU A 73 -1.66 7.41 -3.24
C LEU A 73 -2.72 7.51 -4.34
N ILE A 74 -3.63 6.54 -4.38
CA ILE A 74 -4.75 6.53 -5.35
C ILE A 74 -6.10 6.86 -4.69
N GLY A 75 -6.22 6.65 -3.39
CA GLY A 75 -7.41 7.04 -2.65
C GLY A 75 -7.43 6.58 -1.21
N LYS A 76 -8.63 6.31 -0.69
CA LYS A 76 -8.85 5.82 0.68
C LYS A 76 -9.97 4.79 0.71
N LEU A 77 -10.07 4.05 1.80
CA LEU A 77 -11.20 3.17 2.03
C LEU A 77 -12.48 3.97 2.28
N ARG A 78 -13.58 3.47 1.74
CA ARG A 78 -14.93 4.00 1.96
C ARG A 78 -15.33 3.88 3.44
N GLU A 79 -14.99 2.74 4.04
CA GLU A 79 -15.17 2.46 5.46
C GLU A 79 -13.87 1.89 6.01
N TYR A 80 -13.33 2.54 7.04
CA TYR A 80 -12.10 2.10 7.69
C TYR A 80 -12.36 1.81 9.17
N HIS A 81 -12.08 0.58 9.54
CA HIS A 81 -12.05 0.10 10.91
C HIS A 81 -10.68 -0.51 11.14
N TYR A 82 -10.01 -0.02 12.18
CA TYR A 82 -8.67 -0.45 12.62
C TYR A 82 -8.80 -1.71 13.49
#